data_AF-A0A2D9C4T3-F1
#
_entry.id   AF-A0A2D9C4T3-F1
#
_cell.length_a   1.000
_cell.length_b   1.000
_cell.length_c   1.000
_cell.angle_alpha   90.00
_cell.angle_beta   90.00
_cell.angle_gamma   90.00
#
_symmetry.space_group_name_H-M   'P 1'
#
loop_
_entity.id
_entity.type
_entity.pdbx_description
1 polymer ?
#
loop_
_entity_poly.entity_id
_entity_poly.type
_entity_poly.pdbx_seq_one_letter_code
_entity_poly.pdbx_strand_id
1 'polypeptide(L)'
;MYSLKEILNQASEQSQAVINDQPVGFNVIKRGVKIQKFSDRIEILNTGKGGSYYKECTPIEYSYFYEDGWNVGCVKLGISNCLHKLELIEAKIKNEVNTRKNDKHIKNLKNRREVALNKYAELQLKLKSIIN
;
A
#
# COMPACT_ATOMS: atom_id res chain seq x y z
N MET A 1 5.75 16.23 -12.62
CA MET A 1 6.23 15.33 -11.57
C MET A 1 6.20 16.10 -10.26
N TYR A 2 5.51 15.59 -9.24
CA TYR A 2 5.36 16.25 -7.95
C TYR A 2 6.63 16.11 -7.11
N SER A 3 6.89 17.09 -6.25
CA SER A 3 7.88 17.03 -5.19
C SER A 3 7.30 16.42 -3.91
N LEU A 4 8.17 15.92 -3.02
CA LEU A 4 7.73 15.40 -1.71
C LEU A 4 6.98 16.43 -0.87
N LYS A 5 7.32 17.73 -1.00
CA LYS A 5 6.62 18.81 -0.30
C LYS A 5 5.19 18.97 -0.83
N GLU A 6 5.01 18.94 -2.15
CA GLU A 6 3.67 19.00 -2.76
C GLU A 6 2.84 17.77 -2.38
N ILE A 7 3.44 16.58 -2.40
CA ILE A 7 2.77 15.34 -1.99
C ILE A 7 2.35 15.42 -0.50
N LEU A 8 3.20 15.95 0.37
CA LEU A 8 2.88 16.15 1.80
C LEU A 8 1.74 17.15 2.01
N ASN A 9 1.71 18.24 1.25
CA ASN A 9 0.63 19.22 1.30
C ASN A 9 -0.69 18.58 0.85
N GLN A 10 -0.68 17.88 -0.29
CA GLN A 10 -1.86 17.12 -0.78
C GLN A 10 -2.36 16.10 0.25
N ALA A 11 -1.45 15.44 0.97
CA ALA A 11 -1.82 14.49 2.01
C ALA A 11 -2.53 15.17 3.19
N SER A 12 -2.04 16.34 3.59
CA SER A 12 -2.52 17.08 4.75
C SER A 12 -3.87 17.77 4.49
N GLU A 13 -4.12 18.19 3.25
CA GLU A 13 -5.36 18.85 2.83
C GLU A 13 -6.50 17.86 2.53
N GLN A 14 -6.19 16.56 2.44
CA GLN A 14 -7.20 15.56 2.12
C GLN A 14 -8.16 15.30 3.29
N SER A 15 -9.46 15.25 2.99
CA SER A 15 -10.50 14.89 3.98
C SER A 15 -10.22 13.53 4.65
N GLN A 16 -10.52 13.43 5.95
CA GLN A 16 -10.32 12.20 6.76
C GLN A 16 -8.86 11.72 6.87
N ALA A 17 -7.88 12.58 6.61
CA ALA A 17 -6.49 12.26 6.92
C ALA A 17 -6.29 12.24 8.45
N VAL A 18 -5.56 11.24 8.95
CA VAL A 18 -5.12 11.23 10.36
C VAL A 18 -3.76 11.92 10.42
N ILE A 19 -3.73 13.10 11.03
CA ILE A 19 -2.51 13.86 11.25
C ILE A 19 -2.06 13.62 12.70
N ASN A 20 -0.82 13.19 12.87
CA ASN A 20 -0.20 13.02 14.19
C ASN A 20 1.03 13.90 14.29
N ASP A 21 0.96 14.86 15.20
CA ASP A 21 2.13 15.69 15.54
C ASP A 21 3.15 14.88 16.33
N GLN A 22 4.42 15.20 16.11
CA GLN A 22 5.56 14.60 16.77
C GLN A 22 6.54 15.68 17.21
N PRO A 23 7.43 15.41 18.19
CA PRO A 23 8.39 16.40 18.65
C PRO A 23 9.27 17.01 17.55
N VAL A 24 9.50 16.29 16.44
CA VAL A 24 10.37 16.72 15.34
C VAL A 24 9.65 16.73 13.98
N GLY A 25 8.34 16.98 13.98
CA GLY A 25 7.55 17.13 12.76
C GLY A 25 6.16 16.52 12.88
N PHE A 26 5.65 15.92 11.81
CA PHE A 26 4.32 15.31 11.82
C PHE A 26 4.24 14.18 10.80
N ASN A 27 3.21 13.35 10.93
CA ASN A 27 2.87 12.38 9.91
C ASN A 27 1.40 12.43 9.54
N VAL A 28 1.12 12.02 8.31
CA VAL A 28 -0.22 11.87 7.78
C VAL A 28 -0.40 10.42 7.35
N ILE A 29 -1.44 9.76 7.86
CA ILE A 29 -1.76 8.38 7.52
C ILE A 29 -3.09 8.33 6.79
N LYS A 30 -3.10 7.70 5.62
CA LYS A 30 -4.31 7.46 4.84
C LYS A 30 -4.15 6.27 3.89
N ARG A 31 -5.22 5.48 3.74
CA ARG A 31 -5.31 4.36 2.78
C ARG A 31 -4.15 3.35 2.83
N GLY A 32 -3.59 3.12 4.02
CA GLY A 32 -2.46 2.18 4.18
C GLY A 32 -1.10 2.75 3.75
N VAL A 33 -1.01 4.08 3.65
CA VAL A 33 0.21 4.83 3.38
C VAL A 33 0.39 5.85 4.48
N LYS A 34 1.63 6.00 4.94
CA LYS A 34 2.02 7.04 5.89
C LYS A 34 3.06 7.93 5.22
N ILE A 35 2.85 9.23 5.20
CA ILE A 35 3.89 10.20 4.84
C ILE A 35 4.33 10.92 6.11
N GLN A 36 5.63 11.06 6.31
CA GLN A 36 6.20 11.61 7.53
C GLN A 36 7.19 12.71 7.19
N LYS A 37 7.01 13.87 7.84
CA LYS A 37 7.93 15.01 7.82
C LYS A 37 8.76 14.99 9.09
N PHE A 38 10.08 14.98 8.92
CA PHE A 38 11.06 15.28 9.97
C PHE A 38 11.57 16.71 9.80
N SER A 39 12.53 17.17 10.60
CA SER A 39 13.19 18.46 10.38
C SER A 39 13.92 18.52 9.05
N ASP A 40 14.62 17.45 8.68
CA ASP A 40 15.57 17.36 7.56
C ASP A 40 15.02 16.67 6.31
N ARG A 41 14.04 15.76 6.46
CA ARG A 41 13.54 14.93 5.35
C ARG A 41 12.03 14.70 5.35
N ILE A 42 11.55 14.15 4.24
CA ILE A 42 10.19 13.60 4.08
C ILE A 42 10.35 12.17 3.59
N GLU A 43 9.61 11.24 4.16
CA GLU A 43 9.59 9.84 3.72
C GLU A 43 8.16 9.33 3.58
N ILE A 44 7.95 8.41 2.65
CA ILE A 44 6.68 7.72 2.44
C ILE A 44 6.85 6.26 2.84
N LEU A 45 6.03 5.81 3.77
CA LEU A 45 6.04 4.48 4.35
C LEU A 45 4.82 3.69 3.87
N ASN A 46 5.08 2.49 3.38
CA ASN A 46 4.08 1.48 3.05
C ASN A 46 3.70 0.72 4.33
N THR A 47 2.47 0.92 4.81
CA THR A 47 1.99 0.25 6.04
C THR A 47 1.46 -1.15 5.78
N GLY A 48 1.38 -1.58 4.52
CA GLY A 48 0.98 -2.92 4.11
C GLY A 48 2.15 -3.91 4.00
N LYS A 49 3.40 -3.43 4.10
CA LYS A 49 4.64 -4.22 4.07
C LYS A 49 5.43 -4.03 5.37
N GLY A 50 6.39 -4.93 5.63
CA GLY A 50 7.32 -4.83 6.77
C GLY A 50 6.92 -5.59 8.03
N GLY A 51 5.80 -6.33 8.01
CA GLY A 51 5.41 -7.22 9.10
C GLY A 51 5.00 -6.43 10.35
N SER A 52 5.88 -6.38 11.35
CA SER A 52 5.64 -5.65 12.61
C SER A 52 5.98 -4.16 12.52
N TYR A 53 6.69 -3.74 11.47
CA TYR A 53 7.10 -2.35 11.24
C TYR A 53 6.63 -1.87 9.88
N TYR A 54 6.43 -0.57 9.72
CA TYR A 54 6.21 0.02 8.40
C TYR A 54 7.51 0.04 7.61
N LYS A 55 7.43 -0.17 6.30
CA LYS A 55 8.59 -0.17 5.42
C LYS A 55 8.59 1.07 4.55
N GLU A 56 9.72 1.75 4.41
CA GLU A 56 9.84 2.85 3.46
C GLU A 56 9.58 2.36 2.03
N CYS A 57 8.93 3.22 1.25
CA CYS A 57 8.68 2.97 -0.17
C CYS A 57 10.00 2.77 -0.91
N THR A 58 10.01 1.77 -1.79
CA THR A 58 11.07 1.58 -2.78
C THR A 58 11.03 2.69 -3.84
N PRO A 59 12.09 2.87 -4.65
CA PRO A 59 12.09 3.86 -5.73
C PRO A 59 10.90 3.72 -6.70
N ILE A 60 10.50 2.49 -7.00
CA ILE A 60 9.32 2.19 -7.84
C ILE A 60 8.03 2.64 -7.13
N GLU A 61 7.90 2.39 -5.83
CA GLU A 61 6.73 2.82 -5.07
C GLU A 61 6.66 4.34 -4.92
N TYR A 62 7.80 5.01 -4.76
CA TYR A 62 7.89 6.47 -4.78
C TYR A 62 7.43 7.06 -6.12
N SER A 63 7.70 6.39 -7.25
CA SER A 63 7.31 6.87 -8.58
C SER A 63 5.79 7.04 -8.70
N TYR A 64 5.00 6.18 -8.05
CA TYR A 64 3.53 6.31 -8.03
C TYR A 64 3.04 7.65 -7.46
N PHE A 65 3.80 8.24 -6.51
CA PHE A 65 3.45 9.52 -5.91
C PHE A 65 4.02 10.69 -6.70
N TYR A 66 5.24 10.54 -7.23
CA TYR A 66 5.86 11.57 -8.07
C TYR A 66 5.12 11.79 -9.38
N GLU A 67 4.57 10.73 -9.97
CA GLU A 67 3.85 10.81 -11.24
C GLU A 67 2.42 11.34 -11.04
N ASP A 68 1.68 10.81 -10.06
CA ASP A 68 0.23 11.05 -9.97
C ASP A 68 -0.24 11.73 -8.67
N GLY A 69 0.67 12.10 -7.79
CA GLY A 69 0.37 12.76 -6.52
C GLY A 69 -0.14 11.80 -5.45
N TRP A 70 -0.61 12.37 -4.32
CA TRP A 70 -0.91 11.60 -3.11
C TRP A 70 -2.06 10.60 -3.28
N ASN A 71 -3.21 11.06 -3.79
CA ASN A 71 -4.43 10.25 -3.79
C ASN A 71 -4.31 9.05 -4.74
N VAL A 72 -3.81 9.28 -5.96
CA VAL A 72 -3.60 8.22 -6.95
C VAL A 72 -2.42 7.33 -6.55
N GLY A 73 -1.33 7.93 -6.06
CA GLY A 73 -0.18 7.18 -5.55
C GLY A 73 -0.54 6.20 -4.44
N CYS A 74 -1.40 6.60 -3.49
CA CYS A 74 -1.92 5.70 -2.46
C CYS A 74 -2.68 4.49 -3.03
N VAL A 75 -3.50 4.71 -4.07
CA VAL A 75 -4.27 3.63 -4.70
C VAL A 75 -3.35 2.69 -5.48
N LYS A 76 -2.40 3.23 -6.27
CA LYS A 76 -1.39 2.45 -6.99
C LYS A 76 -0.53 1.61 -6.03
N LEU A 77 -0.09 2.18 -4.90
CA LEU A 77 0.63 1.45 -3.87
C LEU A 77 -0.21 0.31 -3.27
N GLY A 78 -1.49 0.57 -2.99
CA GLY A 78 -2.45 -0.44 -2.53
C GLY A 78 -2.62 -1.59 -3.53
N ILE A 79 -2.67 -1.29 -4.83
CA ILE A 79 -2.72 -2.29 -5.90
C ILE A 79 -1.45 -3.14 -5.92
N SER A 80 -0.27 -2.51 -5.87
CA SER A 80 1.03 -3.18 -5.79
C SER A 80 1.11 -4.13 -4.57
N ASN A 81 0.59 -3.70 -3.42
CA ASN A 81 0.49 -4.53 -2.23
C ASN A 81 -0.41 -5.76 -2.43
N CYS A 82 -1.54 -5.61 -3.13
CA CYS A 82 -2.41 -6.75 -3.43
C CYS A 82 -1.71 -7.77 -4.34
N LEU A 83 -1.03 -7.31 -5.40
CA LEU A 83 -0.28 -8.18 -6.31
C LEU A 83 0.81 -8.96 -5.58
N HIS A 84 1.61 -8.28 -4.75
CA HIS A 84 2.62 -8.95 -3.94
C HIS A 84 2.01 -9.99 -2.99
N LYS A 85 0.87 -9.68 -2.37
CA LYS A 85 0.17 -10.62 -1.48
C LYS A 85 -0.35 -11.84 -2.24
N LEU A 86 -0.84 -11.65 -3.47
CA LEU A 86 -1.30 -12.74 -4.34
C LEU A 86 -0.15 -13.68 -4.70
N GLU A 87 0.98 -13.12 -5.12
CA GLU A 87 2.20 -13.89 -5.43
C GLU A 87 2.62 -14.77 -4.23
N LEU A 88 2.66 -14.21 -3.02
CA LEU A 88 2.99 -14.96 -1.81
C LEU A 88 1.98 -16.08 -1.50
N ILE A 89 0.68 -15.84 -1.75
CA ILE A 89 -0.36 -16.86 -1.54
C ILE A 89 -0.22 -17.98 -2.58
N GLU A 90 0.03 -17.64 -3.84
CA GLU A 90 0.22 -18.62 -4.92
C GLU A 90 1.46 -19.50 -4.68
N ALA A 91 2.58 -18.90 -4.27
CA ALA A 91 3.76 -19.65 -3.87
C ALA A 91 3.47 -20.63 -2.73
N LYS A 92 2.68 -20.23 -1.73
CA LYS A 92 2.25 -21.10 -0.62
C LYS A 92 1.33 -22.22 -1.07
N ILE A 93 0.36 -21.95 -1.95
CA ILE A 93 -0.51 -22.97 -2.52
C ILE A 93 0.32 -24.00 -3.28
N LYS A 94 1.23 -23.54 -4.15
CA LYS A 94 2.12 -24.42 -4.92
C LYS A 94 2.98 -25.28 -3.99
N ASN A 95 3.53 -24.72 -2.92
CA ASN A 95 4.34 -25.47 -1.97
C ASN A 95 3.50 -26.52 -1.22
N GLU A 96 2.31 -26.16 -0.73
CA GLU A 96 1.44 -27.05 0.04
C GLU A 96 0.95 -28.23 -0.80
N VAL A 97 0.56 -27.99 -2.06
CA VAL A 97 0.12 -29.03 -3.02
C VAL A 97 1.25 -30.03 -3.35
N ASN A 98 2.50 -29.57 -3.38
CA ASN A 98 3.65 -30.43 -3.70
C ASN A 98 4.25 -31.12 -2.47
N THR A 99 3.89 -30.72 -1.24
CA THR A 99 4.49 -31.25 -0.01
C THR A 99 3.45 -31.97 0.84
N ARG A 100 2.89 -31.29 1.85
CA ARG A 100 2.01 -31.83 2.88
C ARG A 100 0.62 -32.19 2.37
N LYS A 101 0.18 -31.59 1.25
CA LYS A 101 -1.12 -31.83 0.60
C LYS A 101 -2.30 -31.69 1.56
N ASN A 102 -2.23 -30.73 2.48
CA ASN A 102 -3.30 -30.51 3.43
C ASN A 102 -4.46 -29.75 2.77
N ASP A 103 -5.52 -30.46 2.42
CA ASP A 103 -6.68 -29.88 1.73
C ASP A 103 -7.35 -28.74 2.49
N LYS A 104 -7.43 -28.82 3.82
CA LYS A 104 -8.00 -27.74 4.65
C LYS A 104 -7.13 -26.48 4.56
N HIS A 105 -5.81 -26.64 4.61
CA HIS A 105 -4.89 -25.51 4.48
C HIS A 105 -4.94 -24.90 3.07
N ILE A 106 -4.96 -25.75 2.03
CA ILE A 106 -5.09 -25.31 0.63
C ILE A 106 -6.40 -24.54 0.43
N LYS A 107 -7.53 -25.03 0.96
CA LYS A 107 -8.82 -24.33 0.90
C LYS A 107 -8.75 -22.96 1.57
N ASN A 108 -8.13 -22.87 2.74
CA ASN A 108 -7.93 -21.58 3.42
C ASN A 108 -7.06 -20.62 2.60
N LEU A 109 -5.99 -21.10 1.98
CA LEU A 109 -5.15 -20.29 1.10
C LEU A 109 -5.92 -19.78 -0.13
N LYS A 110 -6.79 -20.62 -0.74
CA LYS A 110 -7.67 -20.21 -1.85
C LYS A 110 -8.65 -19.11 -1.42
N ASN A 111 -9.27 -19.23 -0.25
CA ASN A 111 -10.15 -18.18 0.28
C ASN A 111 -9.39 -16.86 0.49
N ARG A 112 -8.16 -16.93 1.03
CA ARG A 112 -7.30 -15.74 1.19
C ARG A 112 -6.93 -15.10 -0.15
N ARG A 113 -6.71 -15.92 -1.19
CA ARG A 113 -6.47 -15.44 -2.56
C ARG A 113 -7.69 -14.68 -3.09
N GLU A 114 -8.89 -15.22 -2.90
CA GLU A 114 -10.14 -14.57 -3.31
C GLU A 114 -10.33 -13.21 -2.63
N VAL A 115 -10.11 -13.13 -1.31
CA VAL A 115 -10.17 -11.85 -0.57
C VAL A 115 -9.17 -10.82 -1.14
N ALA A 116 -7.95 -11.25 -1.46
CA ALA A 116 -6.95 -10.36 -2.06
C ALA A 116 -7.32 -9.91 -3.48
N LEU A 117 -7.91 -10.80 -4.29
CA LEU A 117 -8.41 -10.47 -5.64
C LEU A 117 -9.57 -9.48 -5.58
N ASN A 118 -10.52 -9.67 -4.67
CA ASN A 118 -11.63 -8.75 -4.48
C ASN A 118 -11.13 -7.35 -4.09
N LYS A 119 -10.13 -7.27 -3.20
CA LYS A 119 -9.52 -5.99 -2.84
C LYS A 119 -8.79 -5.33 -4.00
N TYR A 120 -8.06 -6.11 -4.79
CA TYR A 120 -7.41 -5.63 -6.01
C TYR A 120 -8.44 -5.04 -7.00
N ALA A 121 -9.55 -5.77 -7.24
CA ALA A 121 -10.62 -5.31 -8.13
C ALA A 121 -11.27 -4.00 -7.64
N GLU A 122 -11.56 -3.89 -6.34
CA GLU A 122 -12.08 -2.67 -5.72
C GLU A 122 -11.14 -1.48 -5.95
N LEU A 123 -9.83 -1.66 -5.74
CA LEU A 123 -8.84 -0.61 -5.93
C LEU A 123 -8.66 -0.23 -7.41
N GLN A 124 -8.75 -1.20 -8.33
CA GLN A 124 -8.74 -0.93 -9.77
C GLN A 124 -9.94 -0.10 -10.21
N LEU A 125 -11.15 -0.42 -9.73
CA LEU A 125 -12.34 0.39 -9.99
C LEU A 125 -12.19 1.81 -9.44
N LYS A 126 -11.66 1.93 -8.23
CA LYS A 126 -11.37 3.22 -7.61
C LYS A 126 -10.33 4.04 -8.37
N LEU A 127 -9.30 3.39 -8.90
CA LEU A 127 -8.29 4.06 -9.70
C LEU A 127 -8.92 4.64 -10.97
N LYS A 128 -9.75 3.86 -11.66
CA LYS A 128 -10.51 4.32 -12.83
C LYS A 128 -11.43 5.49 -12.50
N SER A 129 -12.10 5.48 -11.34
CA SER A 129 -13.00 6.56 -10.93
C SER A 129 -12.30 7.84 -10.47
N ILE A 130 -10.98 7.82 -10.26
CA ILE A 130 -10.19 9.02 -9.90
C ILE A 130 -9.53 9.62 -11.15
N ILE A 131 -9.19 8.79 -12.13
CA ILE A 131 -8.52 9.21 -13.37
C ILE A 131 -9.52 9.71 -14.42
N ASN A 132 -10.73 9.15 -14.46
CA ASN A 132 -11.84 9.61 -15.29
C ASN A 132 -12.63 10.71 -14.58
#